data_AF-A0A2A2RXU9-F1
#
_entry.id   AF-A0A2A2RXU9-F1
#
_cell.length_a   1.000
_cell.length_b   1.000
_cell.length_c   1.000
_cell.angle_alpha   90.00
_cell.angle_beta   90.00
_cell.angle_gamma   90.00
#
_symmetry.space_group_name_H-M   'P 1'
#
loop_
_entity.id
_entity.type
_entity.pdbx_description
1 polymer ?
#
loop_
_entity_poly.entity_id
_entity_poly.type
_entity_poly.pdbx_seq_one_letter_code
_entity_poly.pdbx_strand_id
1 'polypeptide(L)'
;MKTLFPALALALLTATAVAAPAKPNILYVLCDDLGYGDVKCLNPKGKIATPHLDKLAAGGMIFTDVHSSSSVCTPTRYGIMTGRYNWRSKLQSSVLGGLSPRLIEPGRMTVASLLKQHGYHTAAIGKWHLGMDWVKKEGQTVAELNIESAAQVNSVDYTQPIKNGPNAVGFDYYYGISASLDMVPYTFIENDRVAKLPTVEKDFPMFLGREQGKCRRGPAAPDFEVEDVLPTLTAKAISYVKSRAADAKVGKPFFLYLPLASPH
;
A
#
# COMPACT_ATOMS: atom_id res chain seq x y z
N MET A 1 67.32 32.97 39.08
CA MET A 1 66.09 33.16 38.28
C MET A 1 65.53 31.78 37.94
N LYS A 2 64.45 31.34 38.59
CA LYS A 2 63.72 30.12 38.27
C LYS A 2 62.38 30.54 37.68
N THR A 3 62.21 30.37 36.38
CA THR A 3 60.99 30.69 35.64
C THR A 3 59.97 29.56 35.81
N LEU A 4 58.89 29.84 36.54
CA LEU A 4 57.69 28.99 36.64
C LEU A 4 56.80 29.28 35.43
N PHE A 5 56.61 28.30 34.54
CA PHE A 5 55.57 28.34 33.50
C PHE A 5 54.23 27.89 34.11
N PRO A 6 53.13 28.63 33.93
CA PRO A 6 51.82 28.16 34.34
C PRO A 6 51.30 27.15 33.31
N ALA A 7 50.98 25.94 33.75
CA ALA A 7 50.31 24.94 32.93
C ALA A 7 48.85 25.38 32.71
N LEU A 8 48.53 25.78 31.48
CA LEU A 8 47.18 26.11 31.06
C LEU A 8 46.38 24.80 30.94
N ALA A 9 45.53 24.52 31.93
CA ALA A 9 44.63 23.37 31.89
C ALA A 9 43.52 23.63 30.86
N LEU A 10 43.64 22.98 29.70
CA LEU A 10 42.63 23.01 28.66
C LEU A 10 41.44 22.14 29.12
N ALA A 11 40.40 22.78 29.65
CA ALA A 11 39.13 22.12 29.93
C ALA A 11 38.48 21.69 28.60
N LEU A 12 38.59 20.40 28.27
CA LEU A 12 37.78 19.81 27.20
C LEU A 12 36.31 19.90 27.60
N LEU A 13 35.58 20.84 26.99
CA LEU A 13 34.12 20.76 26.93
C LEU A 13 33.78 19.50 26.12
N THR A 14 33.48 18.40 26.81
CA THR A 14 32.80 17.27 26.21
C THR A 14 31.40 17.73 25.83
N ALA A 15 31.22 18.16 24.59
CA ALA A 15 29.91 18.35 24.00
C ALA A 15 29.19 17.00 24.08
N THR A 16 28.24 16.88 25.02
CA THR A 16 27.33 15.76 25.06
C THR A 16 26.54 15.79 23.76
N ALA A 17 26.88 14.89 22.83
CA ALA A 17 26.11 14.69 21.62
C ALA A 17 24.70 14.31 22.05
N VAL A 18 23.76 15.25 21.90
CA VAL A 18 22.33 14.97 22.05
C VAL A 18 22.03 13.92 20.99
N ALA A 19 21.77 12.69 21.42
CA ALA A 19 21.40 11.62 20.50
C ALA A 19 20.19 12.10 19.70
N ALA A 20 20.32 12.15 18.37
CA ALA A 20 19.22 12.52 17.51
C ALA A 20 18.00 11.66 17.87
N PRO A 21 16.78 12.24 17.94
CA PRO A 21 15.60 11.49 18.30
C PRO A 21 15.49 10.24 17.44
N ALA A 22 15.25 9.08 18.08
CA ALA A 22 15.11 7.83 17.36
C ALA A 22 13.96 7.95 16.34
N LYS A 23 14.26 7.68 15.07
CA LYS A 23 13.25 7.70 14.00
C LYS A 23 12.20 6.61 14.28
N PRO A 24 10.90 6.93 14.33
CA PRO A 24 9.87 5.92 14.59
C PRO A 24 9.70 5.00 13.38
N ASN A 25 9.15 3.81 13.60
CA ASN A 25 8.57 3.05 12.49
C ASN A 25 7.22 3.66 12.13
N ILE A 26 6.88 3.67 10.85
CA ILE A 26 5.62 4.23 10.35
C ILE A 26 4.79 3.09 9.77
N LEU A 27 3.59 2.89 10.31
CA LEU A 27 2.59 1.98 9.77
C LEU A 27 1.38 2.79 9.33
N TYR A 28 1.05 2.74 8.05
CA TYR A 28 -0.14 3.38 7.48
C TYR A 28 -1.13 2.30 7.06
N VAL A 29 -2.18 2.08 7.85
CA VAL A 29 -3.25 1.12 7.52
C VAL A 29 -4.40 1.85 6.84
N LEU A 30 -4.71 1.46 5.60
CA LEU A 30 -5.83 2.03 4.84
C LEU A 30 -6.90 0.94 4.66
N CYS A 31 -8.08 1.13 5.23
CA CYS A 31 -9.24 0.28 4.98
C CYS A 31 -9.97 0.76 3.71
N ASP A 32 -10.57 -0.16 2.98
CA ASP A 32 -11.19 0.09 1.68
C ASP A 32 -12.70 0.19 1.84
N ASP A 33 -13.28 1.37 1.68
CA ASP A 33 -14.71 1.65 1.88
C ASP A 33 -15.22 1.49 3.33
N LEU A 34 -14.33 1.57 4.33
CA LEU A 34 -14.75 1.66 5.74
C LEU A 34 -15.38 3.04 6.02
N GLY A 35 -16.66 3.06 6.36
CA GLY A 35 -17.41 4.26 6.69
C GLY A 35 -17.06 4.83 8.07
N TYR A 36 -17.25 6.14 8.22
CA TYR A 36 -17.02 6.87 9.49
C TYR A 36 -17.77 6.23 10.68
N GLY A 37 -18.98 5.72 10.43
CA GLY A 37 -19.84 5.12 11.46
C GLY A 37 -19.70 3.61 11.64
N ASP A 38 -18.77 2.95 10.94
CA ASP A 38 -18.62 1.47 10.99
C ASP A 38 -17.84 0.99 12.22
N VAL A 39 -17.14 1.90 12.91
CA VAL A 39 -16.37 1.62 14.12
C VAL A 39 -17.09 2.16 15.35
N LYS A 40 -17.14 1.37 16.44
CA LYS A 40 -17.87 1.74 17.66
C LYS A 40 -17.32 2.98 18.34
N CYS A 41 -16.01 3.21 18.26
CA CYS A 41 -15.38 4.42 18.79
C CYS A 41 -15.88 5.73 18.15
N LEU A 42 -16.46 5.69 16.95
CA LEU A 42 -17.07 6.84 16.26
C LEU A 42 -18.60 6.77 16.20
N ASN A 43 -19.17 5.57 16.38
CA ASN A 43 -20.61 5.35 16.44
C ASN A 43 -20.96 4.38 17.57
N PRO A 44 -21.25 4.87 18.79
CA PRO A 44 -21.60 4.01 19.94
C PRO A 44 -22.84 3.14 19.71
N LYS A 45 -23.71 3.50 18.76
CA LYS A 45 -24.89 2.73 18.35
C LYS A 45 -24.58 1.70 17.24
N GLY A 46 -23.32 1.60 16.82
CA GLY A 46 -22.85 0.65 15.81
C GLY A 46 -23.12 -0.79 16.22
N LYS A 47 -23.61 -1.60 15.27
CA LYS A 47 -23.98 -3.00 15.49
C LYS A 47 -22.79 -3.96 15.44
N ILE A 48 -21.71 -3.56 14.76
CA ILE A 48 -20.51 -4.37 14.58
C ILE A 48 -19.57 -4.13 15.76
N ALA A 49 -19.06 -5.18 16.38
CA ALA A 49 -18.05 -5.05 17.43
C ALA A 49 -16.67 -4.81 16.82
N THR A 50 -16.00 -3.73 17.22
CA THR A 50 -14.66 -3.36 16.73
C THR A 50 -13.62 -3.26 17.86
N PRO A 51 -13.52 -4.25 18.77
CA PRO A 51 -12.79 -4.10 20.04
C PRO A 51 -11.30 -3.77 19.87
N HIS A 52 -10.66 -4.25 18.80
CA HIS A 52 -9.26 -3.94 18.51
C HIS A 52 -9.06 -2.49 18.03
N LEU A 53 -9.99 -1.96 17.23
CA LEU A 53 -9.96 -0.56 16.81
C LEU A 53 -10.33 0.37 17.96
N ASP A 54 -11.29 -0.04 18.80
CA ASP A 54 -11.67 0.70 20.00
C ASP A 54 -10.49 0.80 20.99
N LYS A 55 -9.73 -0.29 21.15
CA LYS A 55 -8.50 -0.30 21.95
C LYS A 55 -7.42 0.60 21.35
N LEU A 56 -7.24 0.58 20.03
CA LEU A 56 -6.29 1.45 19.34
C LEU A 56 -6.65 2.93 19.54
N ALA A 57 -7.94 3.26 19.40
CA ALA A 57 -8.47 4.60 19.59
C ALA A 57 -8.28 5.09 21.03
N ALA A 58 -8.55 4.25 22.03
CA ALA A 58 -8.36 4.59 23.45
C ALA A 58 -6.89 4.80 23.83
N GLY A 59 -5.95 4.19 23.11
CA GLY A 59 -4.51 4.35 23.32
C GLY A 59 -3.85 5.44 22.45
N GLY A 60 -4.64 6.18 21.67
CA GLY A 60 -4.13 7.09 20.65
C GLY A 60 -4.98 8.35 20.52
N MET A 61 -5.13 8.81 19.28
CA MET A 61 -5.90 10.00 18.93
C MET A 61 -6.95 9.63 17.89
N ILE A 62 -8.13 10.22 18.03
CA ILE A 62 -9.25 10.09 17.09
C ILE A 62 -9.41 11.42 16.35
N PHE A 63 -9.55 11.34 15.04
CA PHE A 63 -9.97 12.47 14.21
C PHE A 63 -11.47 12.32 13.91
N THR A 64 -12.26 13.33 14.27
CA THR A 64 -13.70 13.38 13.98
C THR A 64 -14.03 14.16 12.70
N ASP A 65 -13.03 14.82 12.13
CA ASP A 65 -13.13 15.60 10.91
C ASP A 65 -11.89 15.35 10.04
N VAL A 66 -11.96 14.28 9.24
CA VAL A 66 -10.89 13.85 8.34
C VAL A 66 -11.51 13.41 7.02
N HIS A 67 -10.92 13.85 5.91
CA HIS A 67 -11.46 13.64 4.57
C HIS A 67 -10.44 12.99 3.66
N SER A 68 -10.90 12.05 2.83
CA SER A 68 -10.17 11.61 1.64
C SER A 68 -10.23 12.69 0.57
N SER A 69 -9.25 12.71 -0.34
CA SER A 69 -9.25 13.68 -1.45
C SER A 69 -10.33 13.39 -2.51
N SER A 70 -10.94 12.20 -2.47
CA SER A 70 -11.95 11.71 -3.41
C SER A 70 -12.88 10.70 -2.75
N SER A 71 -14.06 10.49 -3.34
CA SER A 71 -15.04 9.49 -2.93
C SER A 71 -14.77 8.08 -3.49
N VAL A 72 -13.66 7.86 -4.20
CA VAL A 72 -13.30 6.57 -4.80
C VAL A 72 -11.82 6.20 -4.58
N CYS A 73 -11.50 4.92 -4.78
CA CYS A 73 -10.22 4.29 -4.43
C CYS A 73 -8.98 4.92 -5.07
N THR A 74 -8.82 4.82 -6.41
CA THR A 74 -7.60 5.24 -7.11
C THR A 74 -7.22 6.70 -6.83
N PRO A 75 -8.13 7.68 -6.95
CA PRO A 75 -7.76 9.07 -6.72
C PRO A 75 -7.37 9.34 -5.26
N THR A 76 -8.03 8.73 -4.27
CA THR A 76 -7.63 8.83 -2.86
C THR A 76 -6.23 8.28 -2.63
N ARG A 77 -5.93 7.10 -3.18
CA ARG A 77 -4.60 6.47 -3.08
C ARG A 77 -3.51 7.31 -3.76
N TYR A 78 -3.84 8.00 -4.85
CA TYR A 78 -2.92 8.93 -5.51
C TYR A 78 -2.58 10.11 -4.60
N GLY A 79 -3.60 10.66 -3.91
CA GLY A 79 -3.40 11.72 -2.92
C GLY A 79 -2.51 11.29 -1.77
N ILE A 80 -2.75 10.11 -1.19
CA ILE A 80 -1.95 9.54 -0.10
C ILE A 80 -0.50 9.34 -0.54
N MET A 81 -0.27 8.78 -1.73
CA MET A 81 1.09 8.50 -2.21
C MET A 81 1.87 9.76 -2.57
N THR A 82 1.22 10.76 -3.17
CA THR A 82 1.93 11.91 -3.77
C THR A 82 1.84 13.21 -2.98
N GLY A 83 0.95 13.29 -1.99
CA GLY A 83 0.63 14.54 -1.28
C GLY A 83 -0.03 15.60 -2.16
N ARG A 84 -0.58 15.21 -3.33
CA ARG A 84 -1.21 16.12 -4.29
C ARG A 84 -2.68 15.80 -4.44
N TYR A 85 -3.48 16.84 -4.66
CA TYR A 85 -4.85 16.65 -5.11
C TYR A 85 -4.91 15.78 -6.37
N ASN A 86 -5.82 14.81 -6.36
CA ASN A 86 -5.91 13.77 -7.38
C ASN A 86 -6.34 14.29 -8.76
N TRP A 87 -7.06 15.41 -8.84
CA TRP A 87 -7.38 16.07 -10.11
C TRP A 87 -6.16 16.66 -10.84
N ARG A 88 -4.97 16.65 -10.19
CA ARG A 88 -3.69 16.96 -10.84
C ARG A 88 -3.05 15.75 -11.52
N SER A 89 -3.66 14.56 -11.44
CA SER A 89 -3.25 13.38 -12.22
C SER A 89 -3.94 13.38 -13.58
N LYS A 90 -3.60 12.43 -14.48
CA LYS A 90 -4.31 12.23 -15.75
C LYS A 90 -5.70 11.60 -15.59
N LEU A 91 -6.04 11.00 -14.44
CA LEU A 91 -7.34 10.38 -14.18
C LEU A 91 -8.33 11.43 -13.67
N GLN A 92 -9.36 11.73 -14.46
CA GLN A 92 -10.33 12.79 -14.18
C GLN A 92 -11.68 12.28 -13.64
N SER A 93 -11.95 10.97 -13.78
CA SER A 93 -13.16 10.32 -13.28
C SER A 93 -12.92 8.83 -13.06
N SER A 94 -13.81 8.18 -12.32
CA SER A 94 -13.76 6.73 -12.06
C SER A 94 -12.49 6.26 -11.32
N VAL A 95 -12.20 4.98 -11.43
CA VAL A 95 -11.01 4.28 -10.93
C VAL A 95 -10.30 3.56 -12.07
N LEU A 96 -9.05 3.19 -11.84
CA LEU A 96 -8.32 2.32 -12.78
C LEU A 96 -8.79 0.87 -12.68
N GLY A 97 -8.61 0.12 -13.76
CA GLY A 97 -8.67 -1.33 -13.76
C GLY A 97 -7.37 -1.95 -13.24
N GLY A 98 -7.36 -3.28 -13.10
CA GLY A 98 -6.18 -4.00 -12.57
C GLY A 98 -5.09 -4.26 -13.60
N LEU A 99 -5.39 -4.08 -14.90
CA LEU A 99 -4.44 -4.10 -16.02
C LEU A 99 -4.06 -2.69 -16.50
N SER A 100 -4.65 -1.64 -15.93
CA SER A 100 -4.35 -0.26 -16.31
C SER A 100 -2.87 0.09 -16.10
N PRO A 101 -2.28 0.85 -17.03
CA PRO A 101 -0.92 1.37 -16.89
C PRO A 101 -0.80 2.28 -15.68
N ARG A 102 0.43 2.51 -15.24
CA ARG A 102 0.73 3.37 -14.09
C ARG A 102 0.02 4.74 -14.17
N LEU A 103 -0.47 5.20 -13.02
CA LEU A 103 -1.02 6.54 -12.83
C LEU A 103 0.05 7.55 -12.44
N ILE A 104 0.94 7.16 -11.53
CA ILE A 104 2.00 8.02 -11.00
C ILE A 104 3.04 8.30 -12.10
N GLU A 105 3.35 9.57 -12.33
CA GLU A 105 4.30 9.98 -13.37
C GLU A 105 5.74 9.61 -13.02
N PRO A 106 6.64 9.38 -14.01
CA PRO A 106 8.04 9.09 -13.70
C PRO A 106 8.67 10.26 -12.94
N GLY A 107 9.49 9.97 -11.94
CA GLY A 107 10.14 11.01 -11.12
C GLY A 107 9.20 11.76 -10.17
N ARG A 108 7.91 11.41 -10.10
CA ARG A 108 7.01 11.96 -9.07
C ARG A 108 7.47 11.49 -7.69
N MET A 109 7.84 12.44 -6.83
CA MET A 109 8.08 12.17 -5.41
C MET A 109 6.83 11.55 -4.78
N THR A 110 7.02 10.45 -4.05
CA THR A 110 6.01 9.82 -3.21
C THR A 110 6.42 9.85 -1.75
N VAL A 111 5.48 9.55 -0.85
CA VAL A 111 5.78 9.33 0.57
C VAL A 111 6.82 8.21 0.75
N ALA A 112 6.78 7.17 -0.07
CA ALA A 112 7.75 6.08 -0.03
C ALA A 112 9.15 6.55 -0.45
N SER A 113 9.28 7.24 -1.60
CA SER A 113 10.59 7.73 -2.04
C SER A 113 11.17 8.76 -1.08
N LEU A 114 10.31 9.61 -0.48
CA LEU A 114 10.72 10.57 0.54
C LEU A 114 11.27 9.87 1.80
N LEU A 115 10.55 8.87 2.32
CA LEU A 115 10.98 8.14 3.52
C LEU A 115 12.23 7.31 3.25
N LYS A 116 12.35 6.71 2.06
CA LYS A 116 13.54 6.00 1.62
C LYS A 116 14.78 6.90 1.61
N GLN A 117 14.67 8.16 1.12
CA GLN A 117 15.75 9.15 1.20
C GLN A 117 16.17 9.46 2.65
N HIS A 118 15.27 9.25 3.62
CA HIS A 118 15.52 9.45 5.04
C HIS A 118 15.90 8.15 5.78
N GLY A 119 16.29 7.10 5.06
CA GLY A 119 16.84 5.87 5.62
C GLY A 119 15.79 4.88 6.13
N TYR A 120 14.52 5.02 5.70
CA TYR A 120 13.50 4.02 5.96
C TYR A 120 13.60 2.88 4.95
N HIS A 121 13.46 1.65 5.42
CA HIS A 121 13.07 0.54 4.54
C HIS A 121 11.56 0.64 4.26
N THR A 122 11.16 0.55 3.00
CA THR A 122 9.80 0.86 2.58
C THR A 122 9.09 -0.36 2.00
N ALA A 123 7.86 -0.63 2.45
CA ALA A 123 7.05 -1.70 1.90
C ALA A 123 5.60 -1.28 1.67
N ALA A 124 5.01 -1.83 0.62
CA ALA A 124 3.57 -1.81 0.38
C ALA A 124 3.04 -3.25 0.43
N ILE A 125 2.05 -3.52 1.28
CA ILE A 125 1.42 -4.85 1.37
C ILE A 125 -0.09 -4.68 1.26
N GLY A 126 -0.69 -5.12 0.15
CA GLY A 126 -2.13 -5.06 -0.07
C GLY A 126 -2.55 -4.48 -1.42
N LYS A 127 -3.73 -3.87 -1.49
CA LYS A 127 -4.31 -3.33 -2.72
C LYS A 127 -3.52 -2.11 -3.22
N TRP A 128 -2.98 -2.17 -4.43
CA TRP A 128 -2.25 -1.04 -5.02
C TRP A 128 -3.17 0.01 -5.64
N HIS A 129 -3.90 -0.37 -6.69
CA HIS A 129 -4.93 0.41 -7.41
C HIS A 129 -4.47 1.76 -7.99
N LEU A 130 -3.18 1.87 -8.33
CA LEU A 130 -2.57 3.04 -8.98
C LEU A 130 -1.95 2.69 -10.34
N GLY A 131 -2.37 1.55 -10.91
CA GLY A 131 -1.88 1.03 -12.18
C GLY A 131 -0.43 0.54 -12.12
N MET A 132 -0.06 -0.23 -13.13
CA MET A 132 1.28 -0.74 -13.37
C MET A 132 1.41 -1.16 -14.83
N ASP A 133 2.62 -1.13 -15.38
CA ASP A 133 2.84 -1.36 -16.80
C ASP A 133 3.08 -2.85 -17.06
N TRP A 134 1.98 -3.56 -17.32
CA TRP A 134 1.97 -4.96 -17.74
C TRP A 134 2.53 -5.15 -19.15
N VAL A 135 3.21 -6.27 -19.40
CA VAL A 135 3.55 -6.68 -20.77
C VAL A 135 2.29 -7.23 -21.42
N LYS A 136 1.93 -6.65 -22.57
CA LYS A 136 0.76 -7.06 -23.35
C LYS A 136 1.16 -8.16 -24.33
N LYS A 137 0.24 -9.10 -24.57
CA LYS A 137 0.35 -10.05 -25.69
C LYS A 137 0.32 -9.28 -27.02
N GLU A 138 0.90 -9.86 -28.07
CA GLU A 138 0.98 -9.23 -29.38
C GLU A 138 -0.41 -8.82 -29.91
N GLY A 139 -0.52 -7.59 -30.41
CA GLY A 139 -1.77 -7.02 -30.92
C GLY A 139 -2.83 -6.69 -29.86
N GLN A 140 -2.60 -6.98 -28.58
CA GLN A 140 -3.57 -6.76 -27.52
C GLN A 140 -3.45 -5.37 -26.86
N THR A 141 -4.57 -4.90 -26.32
CA THR A 141 -4.67 -3.62 -25.60
C THR A 141 -5.29 -3.81 -24.22
N VAL A 142 -5.03 -2.86 -23.32
CA VAL A 142 -5.66 -2.76 -22.00
C VAL A 142 -6.26 -1.37 -21.87
N ALA A 143 -7.26 -1.20 -21.00
CA ALA A 143 -7.85 0.10 -20.74
C ALA A 143 -6.82 1.01 -20.03
N GLU A 144 -6.62 2.24 -20.52
CA GLU A 144 -5.58 3.11 -19.98
C GLU A 144 -6.00 3.85 -18.70
N LEU A 145 -7.23 4.36 -18.66
CA LEU A 145 -7.78 5.17 -17.57
C LEU A 145 -9.19 4.71 -17.17
N ASN A 146 -9.44 3.41 -17.28
CA ASN A 146 -10.72 2.81 -16.97
C ASN A 146 -10.53 1.34 -16.63
N ILE A 147 -11.59 0.70 -16.16
CA ILE A 147 -11.64 -0.75 -15.97
C ILE A 147 -11.70 -1.44 -17.33
N GLU A 148 -11.02 -2.57 -17.44
CA GLU A 148 -10.92 -3.35 -18.66
C GLU A 148 -12.28 -3.92 -19.09
N SER A 149 -12.53 -3.93 -20.41
CA SER A 149 -13.65 -4.66 -20.99
C SER A 149 -13.42 -6.17 -20.95
N ALA A 150 -14.49 -6.96 -21.13
CA ALA A 150 -14.39 -8.42 -21.20
C ALA A 150 -13.42 -8.91 -22.30
N ALA A 151 -13.27 -8.17 -23.40
CA ALA A 151 -12.32 -8.51 -24.46
C ALA A 151 -10.85 -8.30 -24.06
N GLN A 152 -10.58 -7.51 -23.01
CA GLN A 152 -9.24 -7.09 -22.60
C GLN A 152 -8.71 -7.83 -21.39
N VAL A 153 -9.55 -8.59 -20.66
CA VAL A 153 -9.13 -9.27 -19.42
C VAL A 153 -7.97 -10.26 -19.63
N ASN A 154 -7.80 -10.74 -20.86
CA ASN A 154 -6.81 -11.73 -21.27
C ASN A 154 -5.62 -11.14 -22.05
N SER A 155 -5.50 -9.81 -22.11
CA SER A 155 -4.52 -9.10 -22.94
C SER A 155 -3.07 -9.14 -22.43
N VAL A 156 -2.82 -9.59 -21.21
CA VAL A 156 -1.51 -9.52 -20.54
C VAL A 156 -0.75 -10.84 -20.60
N ASP A 157 0.57 -10.76 -20.79
CA ASP A 157 1.52 -11.85 -20.61
C ASP A 157 2.08 -11.82 -19.18
N TYR A 158 1.49 -12.63 -18.30
CA TYR A 158 1.84 -12.70 -16.88
C TYR A 158 3.18 -13.42 -16.60
N THR A 159 3.86 -13.96 -17.62
CA THR A 159 5.19 -14.57 -17.46
C THR A 159 6.30 -13.51 -17.37
N GLN A 160 5.99 -12.28 -17.79
CA GLN A 160 6.93 -11.18 -17.89
C GLN A 160 6.95 -10.32 -16.62
N PRO A 161 8.08 -9.64 -16.33
CA PRO A 161 8.13 -8.68 -15.24
C PRO A 161 7.27 -7.45 -15.52
N ILE A 162 6.56 -7.01 -14.49
CA ILE A 162 5.74 -5.80 -14.44
C ILE A 162 6.65 -4.60 -14.30
N LYS A 163 6.45 -3.58 -15.15
CA LYS A 163 7.20 -2.33 -15.05
C LYS A 163 6.40 -1.29 -14.29
N ASN A 164 7.11 -0.34 -13.70
CA ASN A 164 6.51 0.87 -13.10
C ASN A 164 5.38 0.62 -12.07
N GLY A 165 5.46 -0.49 -11.35
CA GLY A 165 4.63 -0.77 -10.17
C GLY A 165 5.14 -0.07 -8.91
N PRO A 166 4.73 -0.53 -7.71
CA PRO A 166 5.12 0.05 -6.42
C PRO A 166 6.64 0.24 -6.24
N ASN A 167 7.44 -0.73 -6.69
CA ASN A 167 8.90 -0.66 -6.54
C ASN A 167 9.53 0.51 -7.32
N ALA A 168 8.92 0.93 -8.43
CA ALA A 168 9.40 2.06 -9.23
C ALA A 168 9.10 3.42 -8.60
N VAL A 169 8.19 3.47 -7.61
CA VAL A 169 7.75 4.70 -6.95
C VAL A 169 8.17 4.75 -5.48
N GLY A 170 9.26 4.05 -5.15
CA GLY A 170 9.98 4.24 -3.88
C GLY A 170 9.84 3.12 -2.87
N PHE A 171 9.06 2.07 -3.15
CA PHE A 171 8.96 0.91 -2.25
C PHE A 171 10.10 -0.11 -2.48
N ASP A 172 10.74 -0.58 -1.43
CA ASP A 172 11.75 -1.64 -1.50
C ASP A 172 11.11 -3.03 -1.68
N TYR A 173 9.90 -3.21 -1.13
CA TYR A 173 9.15 -4.46 -1.20
C TYR A 173 7.67 -4.22 -1.50
N TYR A 174 7.09 -5.07 -2.34
CA TYR A 174 5.66 -5.11 -2.60
C TYR A 174 5.10 -6.52 -2.55
N TYR A 175 3.96 -6.70 -1.88
CA TYR A 175 3.16 -7.91 -1.96
C TYR A 175 1.68 -7.56 -1.96
N GLY A 176 0.92 -7.90 -3.00
CA GLY A 176 -0.48 -7.50 -3.04
C GLY A 176 -1.23 -7.79 -4.32
N ILE A 177 -2.34 -7.09 -4.50
CA ILE A 177 -3.21 -7.18 -5.68
C ILE A 177 -3.20 -5.85 -6.44
N SER A 178 -3.32 -5.90 -7.77
CA SER A 178 -3.14 -4.70 -8.60
C SER A 178 -4.26 -3.67 -8.45
N ALA A 179 -5.50 -4.09 -8.18
CA ALA A 179 -6.68 -3.24 -8.04
C ALA A 179 -7.67 -3.80 -7.00
N SER A 180 -8.95 -3.42 -7.06
CA SER A 180 -10.00 -3.96 -6.20
C SER A 180 -10.13 -5.48 -6.35
N LEU A 181 -10.63 -6.14 -5.30
CA LEU A 181 -10.75 -7.60 -5.26
C LEU A 181 -11.81 -8.15 -6.23
N ASP A 182 -12.64 -7.28 -6.83
CA ASP A 182 -13.60 -7.58 -7.89
C ASP A 182 -13.06 -7.33 -9.32
N MET A 183 -11.75 -7.06 -9.44
CA MET A 183 -11.07 -6.75 -10.69
C MET A 183 -9.94 -7.75 -11.00
N VAL A 184 -9.74 -8.03 -12.28
CA VAL A 184 -8.67 -8.89 -12.78
C VAL A 184 -7.31 -8.20 -12.69
N PRO A 185 -6.19 -8.93 -12.58
CA PRO A 185 -6.10 -10.38 -12.46
C PRO A 185 -6.26 -10.86 -11.01
N TYR A 186 -6.83 -12.04 -10.84
CA TYR A 186 -6.96 -12.69 -9.54
C TYR A 186 -5.68 -13.46 -9.20
N THR A 187 -4.63 -12.71 -8.88
CA THR A 187 -3.35 -13.24 -8.40
C THR A 187 -2.67 -12.23 -7.49
N PHE A 188 -1.85 -12.72 -6.57
CA PHE A 188 -0.89 -11.87 -5.88
C PHE A 188 0.27 -11.50 -6.80
N ILE A 189 0.85 -10.35 -6.52
CA ILE A 189 2.07 -9.82 -7.11
C ILE A 189 3.08 -9.68 -6.00
N GLU A 190 4.28 -10.20 -6.21
CA GLU A 190 5.42 -9.99 -5.34
C GLU A 190 6.50 -9.24 -6.12
N ASN A 191 6.78 -8.02 -5.68
CA ASN A 191 7.61 -7.04 -6.38
C ASN A 191 7.14 -6.79 -7.82
N ASP A 192 7.88 -7.29 -8.81
CA ASP A 192 7.65 -7.08 -10.23
C ASP A 192 7.08 -8.31 -10.94
N ARG A 193 6.64 -9.35 -10.23
CA ARG A 193 6.10 -10.57 -10.83
C ARG A 193 4.84 -11.03 -10.14
N VAL A 194 3.97 -11.72 -10.88
CA VAL A 194 2.88 -12.47 -10.26
C VAL A 194 3.49 -13.58 -9.40
N ALA A 195 2.99 -13.74 -8.17
CA ALA A 195 3.44 -14.78 -7.25
C ALA A 195 3.12 -16.18 -7.80
N LYS A 196 2.02 -16.28 -8.57
CA LYS A 196 1.64 -17.49 -9.30
C LYS A 196 0.96 -17.11 -10.61
N LEU A 197 1.19 -17.91 -11.65
CA LEU A 197 0.63 -17.63 -12.96
C LEU A 197 -0.90 -17.82 -12.96
N PRO A 198 -1.66 -16.86 -13.50
CA PRO A 198 -3.09 -17.00 -13.67
C PRO A 198 -3.41 -17.85 -14.90
N THR A 199 -3.57 -19.16 -14.68
CA THR A 199 -3.77 -20.17 -15.74
C THR A 199 -5.21 -20.64 -15.88
N VAL A 200 -6.12 -20.17 -15.02
CA VAL A 200 -7.55 -20.48 -15.06
C VAL A 200 -8.37 -19.19 -15.13
N GLU A 201 -9.65 -19.34 -15.43
CA GLU A 201 -10.63 -18.25 -15.42
C GLU A 201 -11.53 -18.41 -14.19
N LYS A 202 -11.61 -17.38 -13.35
CA LYS A 202 -12.50 -17.37 -12.18
C LYS A 202 -13.39 -16.13 -12.17
N ASP A 203 -14.52 -16.27 -11.50
CA ASP A 203 -15.35 -15.19 -10.98
C ASP A 203 -15.74 -15.54 -9.54
N PHE A 204 -16.17 -14.55 -8.78
CA PHE A 204 -16.53 -14.73 -7.37
C PHE A 204 -17.83 -14.00 -7.07
N PRO A 205 -18.65 -14.46 -6.12
CA PRO A 205 -19.75 -13.67 -5.57
C PRO A 205 -19.25 -12.33 -5.03
N MET A 206 -19.92 -11.21 -5.37
CA MET A 206 -19.61 -9.92 -4.74
C MET A 206 -20.00 -9.89 -3.26
N PHE A 207 -20.99 -10.70 -2.88
CA PHE A 207 -21.42 -10.83 -1.49
C PHE A 207 -21.41 -12.31 -1.11
N LEU A 208 -20.74 -12.63 0.00
CA LEU A 208 -20.72 -13.99 0.53
C LEU A 208 -22.16 -14.50 0.75
N GLY A 209 -22.46 -15.68 0.20
CA GLY A 209 -23.78 -16.29 0.28
C GLY A 209 -24.82 -15.77 -0.71
N ARG A 210 -24.45 -14.94 -1.69
CA ARG A 210 -25.33 -14.54 -2.80
C ARG A 210 -24.81 -15.07 -4.14
N GLU A 211 -25.64 -15.78 -4.89
CA GLU A 211 -25.26 -16.26 -6.23
C GLU A 211 -25.35 -15.18 -7.32
N GLN A 212 -26.18 -14.15 -7.12
CA GLN A 212 -26.35 -13.04 -8.05
C GLN A 212 -25.37 -11.89 -7.74
N GLY A 213 -24.83 -11.28 -8.81
CA GLY A 213 -23.84 -10.22 -8.71
C GLY A 213 -22.45 -10.80 -8.48
N LYS A 214 -21.78 -11.16 -9.57
CA LYS A 214 -20.42 -11.69 -9.55
C LYS A 214 -19.39 -10.61 -9.88
N CYS A 215 -18.18 -10.78 -9.35
CA CYS A 215 -17.00 -10.06 -9.79
C CYS A 215 -16.71 -10.32 -11.27
N ARG A 216 -15.82 -9.51 -11.85
CA ARG A 216 -15.48 -9.60 -13.28
C ARG A 216 -14.79 -10.93 -13.57
N ARG A 217 -15.38 -11.77 -14.42
CA ARG A 217 -14.72 -13.01 -14.82
C ARG A 217 -13.40 -12.71 -15.55
N GLY A 218 -12.34 -13.42 -15.19
CA GLY A 218 -11.05 -13.27 -15.85
C GLY A 218 -9.94 -14.16 -15.29
N PRO A 219 -8.69 -13.89 -15.71
CA PRO A 219 -7.53 -14.69 -15.34
C PRO A 219 -7.29 -14.74 -13.83
N ALA A 220 -7.08 -15.94 -13.32
CA ALA A 220 -6.85 -16.22 -11.92
C ALA A 220 -5.77 -17.28 -11.70
N ALA A 221 -4.98 -17.13 -10.64
CA ALA A 221 -4.14 -18.22 -10.17
C ALA A 221 -5.04 -19.38 -9.67
N PRO A 222 -4.67 -20.66 -9.92
CA PRO A 222 -5.54 -21.79 -9.60
C PRO A 222 -6.04 -21.87 -8.15
N ASP A 223 -5.22 -21.40 -7.20
CA ASP A 223 -5.45 -21.39 -5.75
C ASP A 223 -5.79 -19.98 -5.22
N PHE A 224 -6.09 -19.01 -6.09
CA PHE A 224 -6.56 -17.71 -5.62
C PHE A 224 -8.03 -17.81 -5.22
N GLU A 225 -8.30 -17.61 -3.95
CA GLU A 225 -9.65 -17.47 -3.38
C GLU A 225 -9.78 -16.12 -2.68
N VAL A 226 -10.94 -15.47 -2.84
CA VAL A 226 -11.16 -14.11 -2.32
C VAL A 226 -11.15 -14.06 -0.79
N GLU A 227 -11.66 -15.10 -0.12
CA GLU A 227 -11.63 -15.21 1.34
C GLU A 227 -10.20 -15.24 1.92
N ASP A 228 -9.23 -15.72 1.14
CA ASP A 228 -7.84 -15.86 1.59
C ASP A 228 -7.04 -14.56 1.44
N VAL A 229 -7.56 -13.55 0.73
CA VAL A 229 -6.82 -12.32 0.47
C VAL A 229 -6.51 -11.55 1.74
N LEU A 230 -7.50 -11.24 2.55
CA LEU A 230 -7.27 -10.50 3.78
C LEU A 230 -6.35 -11.25 4.76
N PRO A 231 -6.58 -12.54 5.08
CA PRO A 231 -5.66 -13.33 5.90
C PRO A 231 -4.23 -13.36 5.36
N THR A 232 -4.06 -13.54 4.04
CA THR A 232 -2.74 -13.59 3.39
C THR A 232 -2.00 -12.26 3.54
N LEU A 233 -2.67 -11.14 3.26
CA LEU A 233 -2.10 -9.80 3.40
C LEU A 233 -1.73 -9.50 4.86
N THR A 234 -2.59 -9.87 5.81
CA THR A 234 -2.30 -9.75 7.25
C THR A 234 -1.08 -10.58 7.65
N ALA A 235 -1.00 -11.84 7.23
CA ALA A 235 0.15 -12.70 7.52
C ALA A 235 1.45 -12.14 6.94
N LYS A 236 1.43 -11.62 5.70
CA LYS A 236 2.59 -10.95 5.10
C LYS A 236 2.99 -9.68 5.83
N ALA A 237 2.04 -8.85 6.25
CA ALA A 237 2.33 -7.65 7.03
C ALA A 237 2.99 -7.99 8.38
N ILE A 238 2.47 -8.99 9.11
CA ILE A 238 3.06 -9.46 10.37
C ILE A 238 4.48 -10.01 10.13
N SER A 239 4.66 -10.82 9.09
CA SER A 239 5.97 -11.37 8.72
C SER A 239 6.97 -10.26 8.40
N TYR A 240 6.56 -9.26 7.62
CA TYR A 240 7.39 -8.11 7.29
C TYR A 240 7.81 -7.34 8.54
N VAL A 241 6.87 -6.99 9.43
CA VAL A 241 7.18 -6.29 10.69
C VAL A 241 8.16 -7.08 11.55
N LYS A 242 7.95 -8.41 11.69
CA LYS A 242 8.88 -9.29 12.41
C LYS A 242 10.28 -9.27 11.78
N SER A 243 10.36 -9.34 10.45
CA SER A 243 11.64 -9.33 9.71
C SER A 243 12.44 -8.03 9.88
N ARG A 244 11.75 -6.90 10.14
CA ARG A 244 12.37 -5.57 10.30
C ARG A 244 12.63 -5.20 11.76
N ALA A 245 12.13 -6.00 12.72
CA ALA A 245 12.19 -5.65 14.13
C ALA A 245 13.62 -5.51 14.69
N ALA A 246 14.55 -6.36 14.25
CA ALA A 246 15.95 -6.28 14.69
C ALA A 246 16.64 -5.01 14.16
N ASP A 247 16.45 -4.70 12.87
CA ASP A 247 16.98 -3.50 12.22
C ASP A 247 16.38 -2.22 12.83
N ALA A 248 15.08 -2.20 13.10
CA ALA A 248 14.40 -1.08 13.73
C ALA A 248 14.97 -0.75 15.13
N LYS A 249 15.33 -1.76 15.92
CA LYS A 249 15.93 -1.59 17.26
C LYS A 249 17.32 -0.95 17.21
N VAL A 250 18.03 -1.06 16.08
CA VAL A 250 19.37 -0.46 15.89
C VAL A 250 19.33 0.80 15.01
N GLY A 251 18.17 1.47 14.96
CA GLY A 251 18.03 2.78 14.30
C GLY A 251 17.82 2.73 12.78
N LYS A 252 17.45 1.58 12.22
CA LYS A 252 17.04 1.44 10.81
C LYS A 252 15.51 1.28 10.73
N PRO A 253 14.75 2.38 10.68
CA PRO A 253 13.29 2.33 10.74
C PRO A 253 12.69 1.74 9.46
N PHE A 254 11.42 1.37 9.52
CA PHE A 254 10.66 0.98 8.34
C PHE A 254 9.36 1.78 8.19
N PHE A 255 8.92 1.91 6.94
CA PHE A 255 7.60 2.37 6.55
C PHE A 255 6.84 1.20 5.94
N LEU A 256 5.66 0.90 6.46
CA LEU A 256 4.74 -0.07 5.89
C LEU A 256 3.43 0.65 5.51
N TYR A 257 3.16 0.72 4.21
CA TYR A 257 1.84 1.04 3.67
C TYR A 257 1.03 -0.26 3.56
N LEU A 258 -0.04 -0.37 4.34
CA LEU A 258 -0.91 -1.54 4.44
C LEU A 258 -2.33 -1.19 3.96
N PRO A 259 -2.54 -1.05 2.63
CA PRO A 259 -3.86 -0.88 2.06
C PRO A 259 -4.61 -2.21 2.01
N LEU A 260 -5.55 -2.40 2.92
CA LEU A 260 -6.43 -3.56 2.92
C LEU A 260 -7.39 -3.49 1.72
N ALA A 261 -7.93 -4.65 1.35
CA ALA A 261 -8.95 -4.77 0.31
C ALA A 261 -10.38 -4.85 0.90
N SER A 262 -10.52 -4.71 2.22
CA SER A 262 -11.77 -4.85 2.96
C SER A 262 -12.09 -3.53 3.67
N PRO A 263 -13.38 -3.19 3.89
CA PRO A 263 -14.60 -3.94 3.55
C PRO A 263 -15.16 -3.88 2.11
N HIS A 264 -14.47 -3.27 1.14
CA HIS A 264 -14.84 -3.31 -0.30
C HIS A 264 -15.10 -4.75 -0.80
#